data_AF-A0A920PV72-F1
#
_entry.id   AF-A0A920PV72-F1
#
_cell.length_a   1.000
_cell.length_b   1.000
_cell.length_c   1.000
_cell.angle_alpha   90.00
_cell.angle_beta   90.00
_cell.angle_gamma   90.00
#
_symmetry.space_group_name_H-M   'P 1'
#
loop_
_entity.id
_entity.type
_entity.pdbx_description
1 polymer ?
#
loop_
_entity_poly.entity_id
_entity_poly.type
_entity_poly.pdbx_seq_one_letter_code
_entity_poly.pdbx_strand_id
1 'polypeptide(L)' 'MATGKVVQVIGTVVDIEFPADELPKLFDALELDNVGEKLVLEVQQHIGNNWVRCLALGATTDWHAE' A
#
# COMPACT_ATOMS: atom_id res chain seq x y z
N MET A 1 5.22 10.99 9.39
CA MET A 1 4.27 10.04 8.78
C MET A 1 4.40 10.25 7.29
N ALA A 2 4.80 9.22 6.56
CA ALA A 2 4.99 9.31 5.12
C ALA A 2 3.69 8.96 4.40
N THR A 3 3.43 9.62 3.28
CA THR A 3 2.29 9.31 2.41
C THR A 3 2.82 8.68 1.14
N GLY A 4 2.37 7.45 0.85
CA GLY A 4 2.71 6.74 -0.38
C GLY A 4 1.63 6.91 -1.45
N LYS A 5 1.96 6.56 -2.70
CA LYS A 5 1.02 6.49 -3.82
C LYS A 5 0.80 5.03 -4.22
N VAL A 6 -0.46 4.61 -4.37
CA VAL A 6 -0.77 3.30 -4.95
C VAL A 6 -0.35 3.28 -6.41
N VAL A 7 0.49 2.31 -6.78
CA VAL A 7 0.97 2.15 -8.17
C VAL A 7 0.33 0.95 -8.86
N GLN A 8 -0.09 -0.07 -8.11
CA GLN A 8 -0.73 -1.24 -8.67
C GLN A 8 -1.63 -1.94 -7.65
N VAL A 9 -2.76 -2.48 -8.13
CA VAL A 9 -3.66 -3.36 -7.38
C VAL A 9 -3.87 -4.65 -8.18
N ILE A 10 -3.48 -5.80 -7.62
CA ILE A 10 -3.69 -7.14 -8.20
C ILE A 10 -4.39 -8.04 -7.17
N GLY A 11 -5.72 -8.14 -7.24
CA GLY A 11 -6.47 -8.82 -6.20
C GLY A 11 -6.20 -8.18 -4.84
N THR A 12 -5.74 -8.95 -3.86
CA THR A 12 -5.38 -8.44 -2.52
C THR A 12 -3.96 -7.88 -2.42
N VAL A 13 -3.16 -7.95 -3.49
CA VAL A 13 -1.81 -7.41 -3.51
C VAL A 13 -1.85 -5.96 -3.95
N VAL A 14 -1.28 -5.07 -3.14
CA VAL A 14 -1.21 -3.63 -3.42
C VAL A 14 0.24 -3.19 -3.37
N ASP A 15 0.76 -2.69 -4.48
CA ASP A 15 2.09 -2.10 -4.54
C ASP A 15 1.97 -0.57 -4.35
N ILE A 16 2.81 -0.01 -3.49
CA ILE A 16 2.79 1.40 -3.10
C ILE A 16 4.19 1.99 -3.20
N GLU A 17 4.31 3.11 -3.90
CA GLU A 17 5.51 3.92 -3.94
C GLU A 17 5.56 4.89 -2.76
N PHE A 18 6.72 4.98 -2.11
CA PHE A 18 6.99 5.97 -1.07
C PHE A 18 8.10 6.94 -1.52
N PRO A 19 8.16 8.15 -0.94
CA PRO A 19 9.32 9.01 -1.08
C PRO A 19 10.62 8.29 -0.66
N ALA A 20 11.74 8.71 -1.24
CA ALA A 20 13.05 8.19 -0.87
C ALA A 20 13.29 8.38 0.63
N ASP A 21 13.90 7.37 1.27
CA ASP A 21 14.16 7.30 2.72
C ASP A 21 12.93 7.27 3.63
N GLU A 22 11.72 7.22 3.07
CA GLU A 22 10.45 7.13 3.80
C GLU A 22 9.76 5.77 3.64
N LEU A 23 10.52 4.72 3.29
CA LEU A 23 9.96 3.37 3.16
C LEU A 23 9.49 2.81 4.51
N PRO A 24 8.23 2.35 4.61
CA PRO A 24 7.76 1.64 5.79
C PRO A 24 8.48 0.29 5.95
N LYS A 25 8.56 -0.22 7.17
CA LYS A 25 9.22 -1.49 7.47
C LYS A 25 8.33 -2.67 7.08
N LEU A 26 8.93 -3.85 6.97
CA LEU A 26 8.17 -5.09 6.86
C LEU A 26 7.25 -5.24 8.08
N PHE A 27 6.02 -5.69 7.81
CA PHE A 27 4.92 -5.85 8.75
C PHE A 27 4.35 -4.55 9.34
N ASP A 28 4.79 -3.37 8.85
CA ASP A 28 4.08 -2.13 9.17
C ASP A 28 2.69 -2.15 8.52
N ALA A 29 1.72 -1.62 9.26
CA ALA A 29 0.38 -1.40 8.75
C ALA A 29 0.31 -0.06 8.01
N LEU A 30 -0.39 -0.05 6.87
CA LEU A 30 -0.71 1.15 6.11
C LEU A 30 -2.23 1.33 6.08
N GLU A 31 -2.70 2.57 6.19
CA GLU A 31 -4.10 2.92 5.98
C GLU A 31 -4.26 3.57 4.61
N LEU A 32 -5.12 2.98 3.79
CA LEU A 32 -5.64 3.58 2.57
C LEU A 32 -7.01 4.17 2.87
N ASP A 33 -7.21 5.44 2.56
CA ASP A 33 -8.50 6.13 2.69
C ASP A 33 -9.02 6.51 1.30
N ASN A 34 -10.25 6.08 1.00
CA ASN A 34 -10.99 6.49 -0.19
C ASN A 34 -12.34 7.03 0.23
N VAL A 35 -12.44 8.36 0.36
CA VAL A 35 -13.70 9.07 0.68
C VAL A 35 -14.39 8.49 1.93
N GLY A 36 -13.60 8.18 2.97
CA GLY A 36 -14.09 7.64 4.24
C GLY A 36 -14.20 6.11 4.30
N GLU A 37 -13.92 5.39 3.22
CA GLU A 37 -13.68 3.95 3.28
C GLU A 37 -12.21 3.67 3.57
N LYS A 38 -11.96 3.00 4.70
CA LYS A 38 -10.62 2.64 5.14
C LYS A 38 -10.31 1.20 4.78
N LEU A 39 -9.15 0.99 4.16
CA LEU A 39 -8.55 -0.32 3.96
C LEU A 39 -7.19 -0.37 4.65
N VAL A 40 -6.99 -1.41 5.47
CA VAL A 40 -5.70 -1.68 6.09
C VAL A 40 -4.90 -2.60 5.19
N LEU A 41 -3.64 -2.25 4.96
CA LEU A 41 -2.65 -3.09 4.30
C LEU A 41 -1.52 -3.44 5.25
N GLU A 42 -0.87 -4.58 5.03
CA GLU A 42 0.36 -4.96 5.73
C GLU A 42 1.53 -5.08 4.74
N VAL A 43 2.63 -4.39 5.01
CA VAL A 43 3.85 -4.45 4.18
C VAL A 43 4.46 -5.84 4.26
N GLN A 44 4.56 -6.54 3.13
CA GLN A 44 5.16 -7.87 3.04
C GLN A 44 6.60 -7.84 2.53
N GLN A 45 6.90 -6.95 1.58
CA GLN A 45 8.19 -6.94 0.91
C GLN A 45 8.59 -5.53 0.45
N HIS A 46 9.88 -5.25 0.44
CA HIS A 46 10.47 -4.16 -0.32
C HIS A 46 10.86 -4.71 -1.70
N ILE A 47 10.36 -4.11 -2.77
CA ILE A 47 10.49 -4.64 -4.13
C ILE A 47 11.36 -3.78 -5.06
N GLY A 48 12.05 -2.78 -4.50
CA GLY A 48 12.90 -1.83 -5.24
C GLY A 48 12.14 -0.59 -5.69
N ASN A 49 12.83 0.39 -6.31
CA ASN A 49 12.24 1.67 -6.79
C ASN A 49 11.47 2.46 -5.72
N ASN A 50 11.83 2.34 -4.45
CA ASN A 50 11.08 2.89 -3.31
C ASN A 50 9.65 2.34 -3.19
N TRP A 51 9.41 1.12 -3.67
CA TRP A 51 8.11 0.47 -3.60
C TRP A 51 8.09 -0.59 -2.52
N VAL A 52 6.93 -0.72 -1.90
CA VAL A 52 6.58 -1.79 -0.99
C VAL A 52 5.40 -2.57 -1.56
N ARG A 53 5.47 -3.90 -1.44
CA ARG A 53 4.36 -4.79 -1.72
C ARG A 53 3.62 -5.07 -0.44
N CYS A 54 2.32 -4.83 -0.46
CA CYS A 54 1.44 -5.03 0.68
C CYS A 54 0.34 -6.04 0.38
N LEU A 55 -0.20 -6.64 1.44
CA LEU A 55 -1.43 -7.42 1.37
C LEU A 55 -2.56 -6.64 2.03
N ALA A 56 -3.69 -6.57 1.35
CA ALA A 56 -4.92 -6.02 1.90
C ALA A 56 -5.51 -6.97 2.95
N LEU A 57 -5.84 -6.42 4.12
CA LEU A 57 -6.55 -7.13 5.19
C LEU A 57 -8.08 -7.01 5.06
N GLY A 58 -8.55 -6.53 3.91
CA GLY A 58 -9.95 -6.37 3.54
C GLY A 58 -10.16 -6.52 2.04
N ALA A 59 -11.41 -6.37 1.58
CA ALA A 59 -11.74 -6.48 0.17
C ALA A 59 -11.17 -5.31 -0.64
N THR A 60 -10.62 -5.62 -1.81
CA THR A 60 -10.02 -4.64 -2.74
C THR A 60 -10.88 -4.37 -3.98
N THR A 61 -12.11 -4.88 -4.01
CA THR A 61 -13.00 -4.90 -5.20
C THR A 61 -13.20 -3.51 -5.83
N ASP A 62 -13.24 -2.46 -5.02
CA ASP A 62 -13.48 -1.08 -5.46
C ASP A 62 -12.21 -0.20 -5.46
N TRP A 63 -11.03 -0.80 -5.30
CA TRP A 63 -9.76 -0.07 -5.26
C TRP A 63 -9.04 -0.13 -6.61
N HIS A 64 -8.72 1.05 -7.15
CA HIS A 64 -8.02 1.19 -8.42
C HIS A 64 -6.77 2.05 -8.23
N ALA A 65 -5.68 1.70 -8.93
CA ALA A 65 -4.50 2.53 -9.01
C ALA A 65 -4.79 3.75 -9.92
N GLU A 66 -4.28 4.93 -9.52
CA GLU A 66 -4.33 6.17 -10.33
C GLU A 66 -3.23 6.23 -11.39
#